data_AF-A0A6N6MJ94-F1
#
_entry.id   AF-A0A6N6MJ94-F1
#
_cell.length_a   1.000
_cell.length_b   1.000
_cell.length_c   1.000
_cell.angle_alpha   90.00
_cell.angle_beta   90.00
_cell.angle_gamma   90.00
#
_symmetry.space_group_name_H-M   'P 1'
#
loop_
_entity.id
_entity.type
_entity.pdbx_description
1 polymer ?
#
loop_
_entity_poly.entity_id
_entity_poly.type
_entity_poly.pdbx_seq_one_letter_code
_entity_poly.pdbx_strand_id
1 'polypeptide(L)'
;MRASKRQRNNPMARHEPRSEPTTTTIIRTEEGWQGPLPSPKSLEEFRALVPDAPERIMRQWETESEHRRGQERRALNGAIWRDRIGQIGAIMFLVMVLSVVSLALWLDHPWIAGILGAGTISSVVGAFLYQRHSATTE
;
A
#
# COMPACT_ATOMS: atom_id res chain seq x y z
N MET A 1 80.26 50.36 4.61
CA MET A 1 80.37 51.00 5.95
C MET A 1 78.98 51.39 6.43
N ARG A 2 78.64 51.04 7.69
CA ARG A 2 77.45 51.45 8.49
C ARG A 2 76.10 50.81 8.08
N ALA A 3 75.22 50.31 8.95
CA ALA A 3 75.26 50.07 10.39
C ALA A 3 74.13 49.10 10.81
N SER A 4 74.47 48.21 11.75
CA SER A 4 73.69 47.71 12.90
C SER A 4 72.15 47.79 12.90
N LYS A 5 71.50 46.64 13.08
CA LYS A 5 70.28 46.53 13.90
C LYS A 5 70.42 45.37 14.89
N ARG A 6 70.46 45.75 16.18
CA ARG A 6 70.14 44.95 17.38
C ARG A 6 68.76 44.27 17.20
N GLN A 7 68.33 43.20 17.87
CA GLN A 7 68.33 42.90 19.30
C GLN A 7 67.62 41.52 19.41
N ARG A 8 68.27 40.47 19.95
CA ARG A 8 68.11 39.91 21.31
C ARG A 8 66.82 39.09 21.56
N ASN A 9 67.04 37.80 21.84
CA ASN A 9 66.34 36.85 22.72
C ASN A 9 64.83 36.66 22.61
N ASN A 10 64.42 35.38 22.46
CA ASN A 10 63.17 34.89 23.01
C ASN A 10 63.34 33.47 23.58
N PRO A 11 63.11 33.22 24.90
CA PRO A 11 63.11 31.89 25.49
C PRO A 11 61.70 31.25 25.54
N MET A 12 61.68 29.92 25.44
CA MET A 12 60.64 28.94 25.79
C MET A 12 59.15 29.35 25.73
N ALA A 13 58.46 28.90 24.67
CA ALA A 13 57.01 28.72 24.69
C ALA A 13 56.67 27.27 25.10
N ARG A 14 56.04 27.20 26.27
CA ARG A 14 55.46 26.07 27.01
C ARG A 14 54.55 25.21 26.12
N HIS A 15 54.63 23.88 26.25
CA HIS A 15 53.66 22.96 25.66
C HIS A 15 52.30 23.19 26.35
N GLU A 16 51.29 23.62 25.59
CA GLU A 16 49.90 23.61 26.04
C GLU A 16 49.37 22.17 25.97
N PRO A 17 48.81 21.62 27.07
CA PRO A 17 48.06 20.37 26.98
C PRO A 17 46.77 20.64 26.21
N ARG A 18 46.67 20.03 25.03
CA ARG A 18 45.49 20.01 24.16
C ARG A 18 44.28 19.53 24.97
N SER A 19 43.33 20.41 25.21
CA SER A 19 42.03 20.08 25.79
C SER A 19 41.22 19.27 24.76
N GLU A 20 41.19 17.96 24.95
CA GLU A 20 40.23 17.07 24.27
C GLU A 20 38.80 17.54 24.62
N PRO A 21 37.95 17.90 23.65
CA PRO A 21 36.55 18.17 23.94
C PRO A 21 35.92 16.87 24.42
N THR A 22 35.57 16.83 25.71
CA THR A 22 34.72 15.77 26.27
C THR A 22 33.36 15.88 25.59
N THR A 23 33.19 15.15 24.49
CA THR A 23 31.91 14.99 23.82
C THR A 23 31.03 14.19 24.76
N THR A 24 30.21 14.88 25.55
CA THR A 24 29.12 14.25 26.31
C THR A 24 28.12 13.71 25.31
N THR A 25 28.26 12.44 24.94
CA THR A 25 27.26 11.72 24.15
C THR A 25 26.02 11.53 25.02
N ILE A 26 24.99 12.35 24.80
CA ILE A 26 23.68 12.16 25.39
C ILE A 26 23.02 10.98 24.67
N ILE A 27 23.00 9.81 25.31
CA ILE A 27 22.28 8.63 24.79
C ILE A 27 20.80 8.82 25.11
N ARG A 28 20.02 9.36 24.17
CA ARG A 28 18.56 9.42 24.25
C ARG A 28 18.01 8.02 23.94
N THR A 29 17.49 7.32 24.95
CA THR A 29 16.76 6.06 24.73
C THR A 29 15.36 6.44 24.26
N GLU A 30 15.15 6.43 22.94
CA GLU A 30 13.79 6.53 22.37
C GLU A 30 13.18 5.13 22.38
N GLU A 31 12.21 4.87 23.26
CA GLU A 31 11.38 3.67 23.21
C GLU A 31 10.51 3.75 21.94
N GLY A 32 11.02 3.18 20.85
CA GLY A 32 10.30 3.12 19.58
C GLY A 32 9.13 2.15 19.69
N TRP A 33 7.94 2.67 19.99
CA TRP A 33 6.70 1.90 19.91
C TRP A 33 6.06 2.13 18.53
N GLN A 34 5.92 1.06 17.75
CA GLN A 34 5.21 1.09 16.47
C GLN A 34 4.02 0.16 16.55
N GLY A 35 2.84 0.75 16.61
CA GLY A 35 1.59 0.03 16.63
C GLY A 35 0.41 1.00 16.60
N PRO A 36 -0.77 0.52 16.18
CA PRO A 36 -2.01 1.31 16.20
C PRO A 36 -2.53 1.59 17.62
N LEU A 37 -1.97 0.93 18.63
CA LEU A 37 -2.26 1.14 20.05
C LEU A 37 -1.21 2.08 20.67
N PRO A 38 -1.54 2.84 21.72
CA PRO A 38 -0.56 3.63 22.46
C PRO A 38 0.53 2.73 23.06
N SER A 39 1.69 3.30 23.38
CA SER A 39 2.72 2.54 24.11
C SER A 39 2.21 2.13 25.49
N PRO A 40 2.70 1.01 26.07
CA PRO A 40 2.30 0.60 27.42
C PRO A 40 2.52 1.70 28.46
N LYS A 41 3.61 2.45 28.34
CA LYS A 41 3.94 3.58 29.22
C LYS A 41 2.92 4.71 29.10
N SER A 42 2.52 5.08 27.89
CA SER A 42 1.48 6.09 27.69
C SER A 42 0.10 5.60 28.17
N LEU A 43 -0.20 4.30 28.07
CA LEU A 43 -1.42 3.71 28.64
C LEU A 43 -1.46 3.82 30.16
N GLU A 44 -0.33 3.63 30.85
CA GLU A 44 -0.22 3.87 32.30
C GLU A 44 -0.40 5.35 32.66
N GLU A 45 0.18 6.26 31.87
CA GLU A 45 -0.03 7.71 32.03
C GLU A 45 -1.52 8.09 31.86
N PHE A 46 -2.21 7.50 30.86
CA PHE A 46 -3.65 7.69 30.69
C PHE A 46 -4.45 7.12 31.86
N ARG A 47 -4.05 5.96 32.42
CA ARG A 47 -4.68 5.39 33.61
C ARG A 47 -4.58 6.31 34.82
N ALA A 48 -3.45 6.99 34.98
CA ALA A 48 -3.24 7.92 36.08
C ALA A 48 -4.17 9.15 36.00
N LEU A 49 -4.51 9.60 34.78
CA LEU A 49 -5.45 10.70 34.54
C LEU A 49 -6.92 10.25 34.61
N VAL A 50 -7.21 9.11 33.98
CA VAL A 50 -8.54 8.52 33.85
C VAL A 50 -8.40 7.01 34.04
N PRO A 51 -8.82 6.45 35.19
CA PRO A 51 -8.58 5.03 35.53
C PRO A 51 -9.11 4.02 34.50
N ASP A 52 -10.18 4.38 33.79
CA ASP A 52 -10.87 3.55 32.78
C ASP A 52 -10.38 3.81 31.33
N ALA A 53 -9.48 4.77 31.11
CA ALA A 53 -8.99 5.10 29.77
C ALA A 53 -8.32 3.92 29.04
N PRO A 54 -7.47 3.09 29.69
CA PRO A 54 -6.83 1.97 29.01
C PRO A 54 -7.82 0.99 28.39
N GLU A 55 -8.84 0.60 29.15
CA GLU A 55 -9.87 -0.35 28.72
C GLU A 55 -10.69 0.23 27.57
N ARG A 56 -11.10 1.50 27.66
CA ARG A 56 -11.84 2.18 26.60
C ARG A 56 -11.05 2.26 25.29
N ILE A 57 -9.75 2.55 25.36
CA ILE A 57 -8.86 2.61 24.19
C ILE A 57 -8.73 1.22 23.54
N MET A 58 -8.47 0.18 24.36
CA MET A 58 -8.36 -1.19 23.87
C MET A 58 -9.66 -1.66 23.21
N ARG A 59 -10.80 -1.40 23.86
CA ARG A 59 -12.13 -1.75 23.34
C ARG A 59 -12.45 -1.04 22.03
N GLN A 60 -12.12 0.27 21.94
CA GLN A 60 -12.31 1.03 20.72
C GLN A 60 -11.44 0.49 19.58
N TRP A 61 -10.19 0.11 19.89
CA TRP A 61 -9.28 -0.48 18.91
C TRP A 61 -9.76 -1.86 18.42
N GLU A 62 -10.27 -2.71 19.32
CA GLU A 62 -10.83 -4.01 18.95
C GLU A 62 -12.07 -3.84 18.07
N THR A 63 -12.95 -2.90 18.41
CA THR A 63 -14.14 -2.56 17.62
C THR A 63 -13.75 -2.07 16.22
N GLU A 64 -12.77 -1.17 16.11
CA GLU A 64 -12.28 -0.68 14.81
C GLU A 64 -11.62 -1.79 14.00
N SER A 65 -10.86 -2.66 14.67
CA SER A 65 -10.21 -3.81 14.02
C SER A 65 -11.23 -4.85 13.53
N GLU A 66 -12.31 -5.09 14.28
CA GLU A 66 -13.43 -5.91 13.83
C GLU A 66 -14.17 -5.24 12.66
N HIS A 67 -14.44 -3.94 12.75
CA HIS A 67 -15.08 -3.18 11.68
C HIS A 67 -14.26 -3.24 10.38
N ARG A 68 -12.94 -3.01 10.45
CA ARG A 68 -12.03 -3.11 9.30
C ARG A 68 -12.03 -4.52 8.70
N ARG A 69 -11.89 -5.56 9.52
CA ARG A 69 -12.01 -6.96 9.06
C ARG A 69 -13.38 -7.23 8.42
N GLY A 70 -14.44 -6.64 8.95
CA GLY A 70 -15.78 -6.68 8.37
C GLY A 70 -15.86 -6.02 7.00
N GLN A 71 -15.26 -4.85 6.83
CA GLN A 71 -15.18 -4.14 5.55
C GLN A 71 -14.35 -4.93 4.52
N GLU A 72 -13.20 -5.46 4.92
CA GLU A 72 -12.36 -6.33 4.07
C GLU A 72 -13.15 -7.56 3.59
N ARG A 73 -13.87 -8.24 4.50
CA ARG A 73 -14.74 -9.38 4.14
C ARG A 73 -15.85 -8.98 3.18
N ARG A 74 -16.51 -7.84 3.39
CA ARG A 74 -17.56 -7.34 2.48
C ARG A 74 -17.01 -6.99 1.10
N ALA A 75 -15.86 -6.34 1.04
CA ALA A 75 -15.18 -6.01 -0.20
C ALA A 75 -14.80 -7.28 -0.98
N LEU A 76 -14.21 -8.26 -0.31
CA LEU A 76 -13.85 -9.55 -0.89
C LEU A 76 -15.08 -10.31 -1.39
N ASN A 77 -16.13 -10.41 -0.56
CA ASN A 77 -17.37 -11.06 -0.94
C ASN A 77 -18.05 -10.35 -2.12
N GLY A 78 -18.01 -9.02 -2.14
CA GLY A 78 -18.51 -8.22 -3.25
C GLY A 78 -17.73 -8.48 -4.55
N ALA A 79 -16.41 -8.61 -4.48
CA ALA A 79 -15.57 -8.98 -5.63
C ALA A 79 -15.93 -10.38 -6.14
N ILE A 80 -15.97 -11.39 -5.26
CA ILE A 80 -16.35 -12.76 -5.62
C ILE A 80 -17.74 -12.82 -6.26
N TRP A 81 -18.69 -12.05 -5.73
CA TRP A 81 -20.06 -12.03 -6.27
C TRP A 81 -20.12 -11.38 -7.66
N ARG A 82 -19.41 -10.26 -7.86
CA ARG A 82 -19.28 -9.64 -9.19
C ARG A 82 -18.66 -10.61 -10.19
N ASP A 83 -17.60 -11.32 -9.81
CA ASP A 83 -16.95 -12.30 -10.68
C ASP A 83 -17.89 -13.46 -11.03
N ARG A 84 -18.63 -13.99 -10.05
CA ARG A 84 -19.61 -15.05 -10.29
C ARG A 84 -20.72 -14.62 -11.25
N ILE A 85 -21.26 -13.41 -11.08
CA ILE A 85 -22.29 -12.90 -11.99
C ILE A 85 -21.73 -12.65 -13.37
N GLY A 86 -20.51 -12.13 -13.48
CA GLY A 86 -19.80 -11.99 -14.75
C GLY A 86 -19.64 -13.33 -15.46
N GLN A 87 -19.20 -14.37 -14.74
CA GLN A 87 -19.04 -15.73 -15.28
C GLN A 87 -20.37 -16.34 -15.72
N ILE A 88 -21.42 -16.25 -14.89
CA ILE A 88 -22.75 -16.77 -15.24
C ILE A 88 -23.32 -16.02 -16.45
N GLY A 89 -23.16 -14.69 -16.50
CA GLY A 89 -23.55 -13.88 -17.64
C GLY A 89 -22.84 -14.28 -18.93
N ALA A 90 -21.53 -14.52 -18.86
CA ALA A 90 -20.73 -14.98 -20.00
C ALA A 90 -21.16 -16.38 -20.49
N ILE A 91 -21.40 -17.32 -19.58
CA ILE A 91 -21.88 -18.67 -19.93
C ILE A 91 -23.27 -18.60 -20.58
N MET A 92 -24.19 -17.85 -20.00
CA MET A 92 -25.53 -17.67 -20.55
C MET A 92 -25.48 -17.02 -21.95
N PHE A 93 -24.66 -15.99 -22.14
CA PHE A 93 -24.44 -15.36 -23.44
C PHE A 93 -23.90 -16.38 -24.46
N LEU A 94 -22.90 -17.17 -24.09
CA LEU A 94 -22.33 -18.20 -24.96
C LEU A 94 -23.38 -19.24 -25.37
N VAL A 95 -24.17 -19.74 -24.42
CA VAL A 95 -25.25 -20.71 -24.69
C VAL A 95 -26.30 -20.10 -25.62
N MET A 96 -26.66 -18.83 -25.43
CA MET A 96 -27.62 -18.13 -26.29
C MET A 96 -27.09 -17.99 -27.72
N VAL A 97 -25.83 -17.57 -27.89
CA VAL A 97 -25.19 -17.48 -29.22
C VAL A 97 -25.15 -18.85 -29.90
N LEU A 98 -24.72 -19.89 -29.19
CA LEU A 98 -24.67 -21.26 -29.72
C LEU A 98 -26.06 -21.76 -30.13
N SER A 99 -27.09 -21.45 -29.35
CA SER A 99 -28.47 -21.82 -29.65
C SER A 99 -28.96 -21.16 -30.95
N VAL A 100 -28.67 -19.86 -31.12
CA VAL A 100 -29.03 -19.12 -32.34
C VAL A 100 -28.26 -19.65 -33.54
N VAL A 101 -26.96 -19.93 -33.41
CA VAL A 101 -26.13 -20.52 -34.47
C VAL A 101 -26.67 -21.90 -34.87
N SER A 102 -26.98 -22.75 -33.89
CA SER A 102 -27.54 -24.09 -34.16
C SER A 102 -28.90 -24.00 -34.87
N LEU A 103 -29.75 -23.04 -34.48
CA LEU A 103 -31.05 -22.82 -35.13
C LEU A 103 -30.87 -22.28 -36.55
N ALA A 104 -29.95 -21.34 -36.77
CA ALA A 104 -29.67 -20.78 -38.10
C ALA A 104 -29.14 -21.85 -39.08
N LEU A 105 -28.31 -22.79 -38.60
CA LEU A 105 -27.87 -23.93 -39.40
C LEU A 105 -29.01 -24.90 -39.70
N TRP A 106 -29.94 -25.08 -38.77
CA TRP A 106 -31.10 -25.93 -38.98
C TRP A 106 -32.10 -25.36 -40.00
N LEU A 107 -32.20 -24.03 -40.10
CA LEU A 107 -32.98 -23.32 -41.12
C LEU A 107 -32.21 -23.08 -42.45
N ASP A 108 -31.02 -23.68 -42.61
CA ASP A 108 -30.21 -23.59 -43.83
C ASP A 108 -29.80 -22.13 -44.19
N HIS A 109 -29.58 -21.31 -43.16
CA HIS A 109 -29.08 -19.94 -43.28
C HIS A 109 -27.63 -19.81 -42.74
N PRO A 110 -26.63 -20.41 -43.42
CA PRO A 110 -25.25 -20.47 -42.93
C PRO A 110 -24.57 -19.09 -42.83
N TRP A 111 -25.02 -18.11 -43.63
CA TRP A 111 -24.47 -16.75 -43.59
C TRP A 111 -24.74 -16.04 -42.25
N ILE A 112 -25.90 -16.30 -41.62
CA ILE A 112 -26.26 -15.75 -40.31
C ILE A 112 -25.35 -16.34 -39.23
N ALA A 113 -25.11 -17.65 -39.27
CA ALA A 113 -24.16 -18.32 -38.39
C ALA A 113 -22.73 -17.77 -38.56
N GLY A 114 -22.31 -17.49 -39.79
CA GLY A 114 -21.00 -16.91 -40.09
C GLY A 114 -20.82 -15.51 -39.49
N ILE A 115 -21.79 -14.61 -39.68
CA ILE A 115 -21.73 -13.24 -39.15
C ILE A 115 -21.75 -13.24 -37.61
N LEU A 116 -22.64 -14.03 -37.00
CA LEU A 116 -22.73 -14.14 -35.55
C LEU A 116 -21.45 -14.72 -34.94
N GLY A 117 -20.90 -15.78 -35.53
CA GLY A 117 -19.66 -16.39 -35.07
C GLY A 117 -18.47 -15.42 -35.18
N ALA A 118 -18.28 -14.80 -36.35
CA ALA A 118 -17.19 -13.84 -36.55
C ALA A 118 -17.34 -12.60 -35.66
N GLY A 119 -18.56 -12.07 -35.52
CA GLY A 119 -18.84 -10.89 -34.69
C GLY A 119 -18.60 -11.14 -33.20
N THR A 120 -19.01 -12.30 -32.70
CA THR A 120 -18.81 -12.66 -31.27
C THR A 120 -17.34 -12.88 -30.94
N ILE A 121 -16.58 -13.57 -31.79
CA ILE A 121 -15.12 -13.73 -31.60
C ILE A 121 -14.44 -12.35 -31.63
N SER A 122 -14.75 -11.52 -32.63
CA SER A 122 -14.16 -10.18 -32.75
C SER A 122 -14.48 -9.29 -31.55
N SER A 123 -15.70 -9.38 -31.02
CA SER A 123 -16.11 -8.64 -29.82
C SER A 123 -15.32 -9.06 -28.58
N VAL A 124 -15.16 -10.36 -28.34
CA VAL A 124 -14.41 -10.89 -27.19
C VAL A 124 -12.93 -10.50 -27.30
N VAL A 125 -12.31 -10.69 -28.47
CA VAL A 125 -10.92 -10.30 -28.71
C VAL A 125 -10.74 -8.79 -28.52
N GLY A 126 -11.67 -7.98 -29.02
CA GLY A 126 -11.67 -6.53 -28.84
C GLY A 126 -11.73 -6.12 -27.36
N ALA A 127 -12.59 -6.74 -26.57
CA ALA A 127 -12.69 -6.49 -25.13
C ALA A 127 -11.38 -6.83 -24.40
N PHE A 128 -10.76 -7.98 -24.71
CA PHE A 128 -9.46 -8.36 -24.14
C PHE A 128 -8.34 -7.40 -24.51
N LEU A 129 -8.29 -6.93 -25.77
CA LEU A 129 -7.29 -5.96 -26.21
C LEU A 129 -7.47 -4.60 -25.51
N TYR A 130 -8.72 -4.14 -25.38
CA TYR A 130 -9.04 -2.89 -24.67
C TYR A 130 -8.66 -2.94 -23.18
N GLN A 131 -8.92 -4.07 -22.52
CA GLN A 131 -8.52 -4.29 -21.12
C GLN A 131 -6.99 -4.18 -20.95
N ARG A 132 -6.21 -4.73 -21.88
CA ARG A 132 -4.74 -4.67 -21.84
C ARG A 132 -4.21 -3.24 -21.95
N HIS A 133 -4.81 -2.42 -22.82
CA HIS A 133 -4.36 -1.03 -23.00
C HIS A 133 -4.65 -0.16 -21.77
N SER A 134 -5.75 -0.42 -21.07
CA SER A 134 -6.12 0.30 -19.85
C SER A 134 -5.15 0.02 -18.69
N ALA A 135 -4.57 -1.18 -18.63
CA ALA A 135 -3.63 -1.57 -17.57
C ALA A 135 -2.22 -0.96 -17.69
N THR A 136 -1.91 -0.26 -18.79
CA THR A 136 -0.57 0.32 -19.04
C THR A 136 -0.55 1.84 -18.85
N THR A 137 -1.69 2.46 -18.50
CA THR A 137 -1.84 3.92 -18.45
C THR A 137 -1.98 4.49 -17.02
N GLU A 138 -1.93 3.64 -16.00
CA GLU A 138 -1.71 4.03 -14.58
C GLU A 138 -0.29 3.70 -14.15
#